data_AF-A0A964WW58-F1
#
_entry.id   AF-A0A964WW58-F1
#
_cell.length_a   1.000
_cell.length_b   1.000
_cell.length_c   1.000
_cell.angle_alpha   90.00
_cell.angle_beta   90.00
_cell.angle_gamma   90.00
#
_symmetry.space_group_name_H-M   'P 1'
#
loop_
_entity.id
_entity.type
_entity.pdbx_description
1 polymer ?
#
loop_
_entity_poly.entity_id
_entity_poly.type
_entity_poly.pdbx_seq_one_letter_code
_entity_poly.pdbx_strand_id
1 'polypeptide(L)'
;MDRDPDYGIDRRDGCIVMGEISMNISQLEYGKSVRGKVFDAQTKEPLTNAKLILSIKQNGSTEKKKISTDENGIYQSDVLHGKLKKIEVEYLGYRNLKIDLKKQKHYTQQRL
;
A
#
# COMPACT_ATOMS: atom_id res chain seq x y z
N MET A 1 -9.61 28.91 25.15
CA MET A 1 -10.54 27.89 24.65
C MET A 1 -9.72 26.67 24.33
N ASP A 2 -9.76 25.67 25.22
CA ASP A 2 -9.11 24.39 24.98
C ASP A 2 -10.01 23.54 24.09
N ARG A 3 -9.41 22.92 23.08
CA ARG A 3 -10.12 21.97 22.21
C ARG A 3 -10.06 20.61 22.91
N ASP A 4 -11.20 20.12 23.35
CA ASP A 4 -11.42 18.74 23.73
C ASP A 4 -11.70 17.95 22.44
N PRO A 5 -10.75 17.15 21.92
CA PRO A 5 -11.02 16.32 20.76
C PRO A 5 -12.13 15.33 21.16
N ASP A 6 -13.16 15.21 20.34
CA ASP A 6 -14.22 14.19 20.49
C ASP A 6 -13.71 12.76 20.21
N TYR A 7 -12.39 12.58 20.15
CA TYR A 7 -11.71 11.32 19.94
C TYR A 7 -10.50 11.19 20.88
N GLY A 8 -10.33 9.99 21.43
CA GLY A 8 -9.34 9.65 22.45
C GLY A 8 -9.97 9.62 23.85
N ILE A 9 -9.73 8.54 24.59
CA ILE A 9 -10.17 8.41 25.98
C ILE A 9 -8.99 8.87 26.85
N ASP A 10 -9.22 9.80 27.76
CA ASP A 10 -8.22 10.40 28.64
C ASP A 10 -7.93 9.58 29.91
N ARG A 11 -8.38 8.31 30.00
CA ARG A 11 -7.99 7.27 31.00
C ARG A 11 -8.60 5.85 30.78
N ARG A 12 -7.95 4.78 31.32
CA ARG A 12 -8.28 3.32 31.24
C ARG A 12 -8.37 2.84 29.79
N ASP A 13 -7.21 2.86 29.16
CA ASP A 13 -7.01 3.51 27.88
C ASP A 13 -7.42 2.63 26.69
N GLY A 14 -8.48 3.01 25.98
CA GLY A 14 -8.86 2.36 24.72
C GLY A 14 -7.70 2.41 23.73
N CYS A 15 -7.14 1.24 23.39
CA CYS A 15 -6.12 1.13 22.36
C CYS A 15 -6.71 1.58 21.01
N ILE A 16 -6.22 2.69 20.46
CA ILE A 16 -6.47 3.01 19.06
C ILE A 16 -5.70 1.98 18.22
N VAL A 17 -6.42 0.99 17.69
CA VAL A 17 -5.85 0.00 16.78
C VAL A 17 -6.00 0.53 15.37
N MET A 18 -4.88 0.94 14.76
CA MET A 18 -4.87 1.29 13.33
C MET A 18 -5.23 0.06 12.49
N GLY A 19 -6.00 0.28 11.42
CA GLY A 19 -6.27 -0.76 10.44
C GLY A 19 -4.98 -1.24 9.76
N GLU A 20 -5.01 -2.46 9.25
CA GLU A 20 -3.89 -3.04 8.51
C GLU A 20 -4.23 -3.11 7.02
N ILE A 21 -3.30 -2.63 6.18
CA ILE A 21 -3.46 -2.67 4.73
C ILE A 21 -2.87 -3.99 4.20
N SER A 22 -3.63 -4.67 3.35
CA SER A 22 -3.15 -5.75 2.51
C SER A 22 -3.23 -5.36 1.04
N MET A 23 -2.39 -5.97 0.21
CA MET A 23 -2.48 -5.79 -1.24
C MET A 23 -2.03 -7.04 -1.98
N ASN A 24 -2.48 -7.16 -3.23
CA ASN A 24 -1.94 -8.11 -4.19
C ASN A 24 -1.40 -7.37 -5.41
N ILE A 25 -0.49 -8.02 -6.13
CA ILE A 25 0.02 -7.56 -7.42
C ILE A 25 -0.46 -8.57 -8.46
N SER A 26 -1.43 -8.17 -9.26
CA SER A 26 -2.03 -9.02 -10.30
C SER A 26 -1.22 -9.03 -11.60
N GLN A 27 -0.58 -7.91 -11.93
CA GLN A 27 0.28 -7.76 -13.11
C GLN A 27 1.47 -6.87 -12.75
N LEU A 28 2.67 -7.30 -13.13
CA LEU A 28 3.90 -6.53 -12.98
C LEU A 28 4.80 -6.78 -14.18
N GLU A 29 4.87 -5.79 -15.06
CA GLU A 29 5.78 -5.76 -16.19
C GLU A 29 6.82 -4.65 -15.96
N TYR A 30 8.05 -5.05 -15.61
CA TYR A 30 9.12 -4.09 -15.36
C TYR A 30 9.35 -3.19 -16.59
N GLY A 31 9.38 -1.87 -16.37
CA GLY A 31 9.53 -0.91 -17.45
C GLY A 31 8.26 -0.66 -18.27
N LYS A 32 7.11 -1.21 -17.87
CA LYS A 32 5.82 -1.01 -18.55
C LYS A 32 4.71 -0.68 -17.57
N SER A 33 4.16 -1.70 -16.90
CA SER A 33 2.92 -1.57 -16.15
C SER A 33 2.95 -2.28 -14.79
N VAL A 34 2.08 -1.81 -13.89
CA VAL A 34 1.76 -2.51 -12.65
C VAL A 34 0.27 -2.37 -12.35
N ARG A 35 -0.35 -3.46 -11.92
CA ARG A 35 -1.77 -3.51 -11.53
C ARG A 35 -1.99 -4.42 -10.34
N GLY A 36 -2.90 -4.05 -9.45
CA GLY A 36 -3.33 -4.90 -8.36
C GLY A 36 -4.47 -4.29 -7.56
N LYS A 37 -4.71 -4.83 -6.37
CA LYS A 37 -5.78 -4.40 -5.47
C LYS A 37 -5.22 -4.13 -4.08
N VAL A 38 -5.71 -3.07 -3.44
CA VAL A 38 -5.51 -2.75 -2.03
C VAL A 38 -6.81 -2.99 -1.28
N PHE A 39 -6.72 -3.63 -0.12
CA PHE A 39 -7.88 -3.99 0.69
C PHE A 39 -7.51 -4.03 2.17
N ASP A 40 -8.51 -3.89 3.02
CA ASP A 40 -8.38 -4.09 4.46
C ASP A 40 -7.92 -5.53 4.76
N ALA A 41 -6.88 -5.70 5.57
CA ALA A 41 -6.31 -7.01 5.86
C ALA A 41 -7.27 -7.94 6.61
N GLN A 42 -8.20 -7.39 7.42
CA GLN A 42 -9.15 -8.14 8.22
C GLN A 42 -10.47 -8.34 7.46
N THR A 43 -11.12 -7.26 7.03
CA THR A 43 -12.47 -7.32 6.42
C THR A 43 -12.45 -7.74 4.96
N LYS A 44 -11.29 -7.61 4.29
CA LYS A 44 -11.11 -7.80 2.84
C LYS A 44 -11.87 -6.80 1.97
N GLU A 45 -12.42 -5.74 2.58
CA GLU A 45 -13.08 -4.67 1.85
C GLU A 45 -12.06 -3.85 1.04
N PRO A 46 -12.44 -3.38 -0.16
CA PRO A 46 -11.56 -2.58 -0.99
C PRO A 46 -11.27 -1.22 -0.35
N LEU A 47 -9.99 -0.82 -0.35
CA LEU A 47 -9.61 0.53 0.11
C LEU A 47 -9.63 1.48 -1.07
N THR A 48 -10.70 2.27 -1.19
CA THR A 48 -10.90 3.28 -2.23
C THR A 48 -10.04 4.51 -1.99
N ASN A 49 -9.48 5.15 -3.02
CA ASN A 49 -8.63 6.34 -2.88
C ASN A 49 -7.38 6.15 -2.00
N ALA A 50 -6.96 4.90 -1.75
CA ALA A 50 -5.70 4.60 -1.11
C ALA A 50 -4.56 5.13 -1.99
N LYS A 51 -3.64 5.88 -1.38
CA LYS A 51 -2.55 6.52 -2.11
C LYS A 51 -1.37 5.57 -2.19
N LEU A 52 -0.90 5.33 -3.40
CA LEU A 52 0.29 4.52 -3.67
C LEU A 52 1.43 5.41 -4.13
N ILE A 53 2.62 5.16 -3.56
CA ILE A 53 3.87 5.81 -3.94
C ILE A 53 4.79 4.73 -4.51
N LEU A 54 4.98 4.77 -5.82
CA LEU A 54 5.81 3.85 -6.58
C LEU A 54 7.22 4.42 -6.71
N SER A 55 8.22 3.71 -6.19
CA SER A 55 9.64 4.08 -6.37
C SER A 55 10.23 3.32 -7.55
N ILE A 56 10.54 4.04 -8.62
CA ILE A 56 10.96 3.51 -9.92
C ILE A 56 12.43 3.87 -10.14
N LYS A 57 13.30 2.88 -10.35
CA LYS A 57 14.72 3.11 -10.65
C LYS A 57 14.93 3.25 -12.16
N GLN A 58 15.48 4.38 -12.60
CA GLN A 58 15.82 4.67 -14.00
C GLN A 58 17.12 5.49 -14.07
N ASN A 59 18.03 5.13 -14.98
CA ASN A 59 19.27 5.87 -15.27
C ASN A 59 20.09 6.26 -14.02
N GLY A 60 20.21 5.35 -13.05
CA GLY A 60 20.95 5.59 -11.80
C GLY A 60 20.18 6.38 -10.73
N SER A 61 19.07 7.03 -11.08
CA SER A 61 18.19 7.77 -10.16
C SER A 61 16.96 6.94 -9.73
N THR A 62 16.26 7.41 -8.70
CA THR A 62 14.97 6.84 -8.28
C THR A 62 13.89 7.91 -8.35
N GLU A 63 12.91 7.71 -9.22
CA GLU A 63 11.72 8.55 -9.36
C GLU A 63 10.60 8.03 -8.46
N LYS A 64 9.74 8.93 -7.96
CA LYS A 64 8.52 8.58 -7.23
C LYS A 64 7.29 8.97 -8.05
N LYS A 65 6.48 7.98 -8.40
CA LYS A 65 5.17 8.19 -9.03
C LYS A 65 4.06 7.97 -8.01
N LYS A 66 3.07 8.87 -7.97
CA LYS A 66 1.90 8.77 -7.10
C LYS A 66 0.69 8.35 -7.92
N ILE A 67 -0.06 7.36 -7.44
CA ILE A 67 -1.35 6.94 -7.99
C ILE A 67 -2.32 6.67 -6.84
N SER A 68 -3.60 6.52 -7.14
CA SER A 68 -4.63 6.14 -6.16
C SER A 68 -5.41 4.93 -6.65
N THR A 69 -6.02 4.19 -5.72
CA THR A 69 -6.98 3.15 -6.05
C THR A 69 -8.34 3.73 -6.43
N ASP A 70 -9.08 3.01 -7.28
CA ASP A 70 -10.48 3.28 -7.60
C ASP A 70 -11.45 2.76 -6.50
N GLU A 71 -12.75 2.85 -6.76
CA GLU A 71 -13.86 2.39 -5.90
C GLU A 71 -13.82 0.89 -5.57
N ASN A 72 -13.14 0.10 -6.40
CA ASN A 72 -12.95 -1.33 -6.22
C ASN A 72 -11.61 -1.64 -5.53
N GLY A 73 -10.88 -0.62 -5.07
CA GLY A 73 -9.56 -0.76 -4.48
C GLY A 73 -8.48 -1.12 -5.50
N ILE A 74 -8.76 -1.00 -6.81
CA ILE A 74 -7.84 -1.38 -7.88
C ILE A 74 -6.90 -0.22 -8.16
N TYR A 75 -5.60 -0.50 -8.22
CA TYR A 75 -4.60 0.44 -8.70
C TYR A 75 -4.02 -0.04 -10.02
N GLN A 76 -3.72 0.91 -10.91
CA GLN A 76 -3.08 0.65 -12.19
C GLN A 76 -2.16 1.79 -12.59
N SER A 77 -1.02 1.46 -13.19
CA SER A 77 -0.14 2.41 -13.87
C SER A 77 0.46 1.74 -15.09
N ASP A 78 0.11 2.23 -16.28
CA ASP A 78 0.54 1.67 -17.57
C ASP A 78 1.85 2.25 -18.11
N VAL A 79 2.45 3.17 -17.35
CA VAL A 79 3.64 3.90 -17.76
C VAL A 79 4.65 3.91 -16.60
N LEU A 80 5.57 2.96 -16.63
CA LEU A 80 6.73 2.85 -15.74
C LEU A 80 8.00 2.97 -16.57
N HIS A 81 8.69 4.11 -16.56
CA HIS A 81 9.91 4.29 -17.37
C HIS A 81 11.16 3.61 -16.76
N GLY A 82 10.98 2.61 -15.89
CA GLY A 82 12.09 1.94 -15.23
C GLY A 82 11.69 0.75 -14.36
N LYS A 83 12.64 0.27 -13.55
CA LYS A 83 12.43 -0.90 -12.68
C LYS A 83 11.76 -0.48 -11.38
N LEU A 84 10.51 -0.88 -11.18
CA LEU A 84 9.82 -0.72 -9.90
C LEU A 84 10.59 -1.41 -8.77
N LYS A 85 10.86 -0.69 -7.68
CA LYS A 85 11.64 -1.18 -6.54
C LYS A 85 10.83 -1.28 -5.26
N LYS A 86 9.99 -0.28 -5.02
CA LYS A 86 9.23 -0.17 -3.78
C LYS A 86 7.84 0.35 -4.07
N ILE A 87 6.87 -0.16 -3.32
CA ILE A 87 5.51 0.36 -3.26
C ILE A 87 5.23 0.75 -1.81
N GLU A 88 4.78 1.98 -1.58
CA GLU A 88 4.24 2.40 -0.30
C GLU A 88 2.76 2.71 -0.47
N VAL A 89 1.93 2.25 0.46
CA VAL A 89 0.49 2.49 0.46
C VAL A 89 0.12 3.25 1.73
N GLU A 90 -0.60 4.36 1.56
CA GLU A 90 -1.08 5.24 2.62
C GLU A 90 -2.60 5.29 2.57
N TYR A 91 -3.25 5.12 3.72
CA TYR A 91 -4.70 5.25 3.87
C TYR A 91 -5.04 5.74 5.28
N LEU A 92 -6.02 6.64 5.41
CA LEU A 92 -6.31 7.32 6.67
C LEU A 92 -6.83 6.32 7.71
N GLY A 93 -6.25 6.33 8.92
CA GLY A 93 -6.60 5.40 10.00
C GLY A 93 -5.92 4.04 9.91
N TYR A 94 -5.01 3.84 8.95
CA TYR A 94 -4.30 2.58 8.73
C TYR A 94 -2.79 2.75 8.89
N ARG A 95 -2.13 1.65 9.26
CA ARG A 95 -0.67 1.57 9.20
C ARG A 95 -0.22 1.50 7.74
N ASN A 96 0.69 2.39 7.35
CA ASN A 96 1.26 2.40 5.99
C ASN A 96 1.91 1.05 5.65
N LEU A 97 1.57 0.52 4.47
CA LEU A 97 2.20 -0.69 3.93
C LEU A 97 3.41 -0.31 3.09
N LYS A 98 4.53 -1.00 3.28
CA LYS A 98 5.77 -0.82 2.50
C LYS A 98 6.23 -2.16 1.94
N ILE A 99 6.29 -2.27 0.61
CA ILE A 99 6.74 -3.48 -0.08
C ILE A 99 8.02 -3.18 -0.85
N ASP A 100 9.11 -3.87 -0.48
CA ASP A 100 10.36 -3.88 -1.24
C ASP A 100 10.38 -5.07 -2.22
N LEU A 101 10.24 -4.81 -3.51
CA LEU A 101 10.22 -5.85 -4.56
C LEU A 101 11.57 -6.56 -4.77
N LYS A 102 12.63 -6.13 -4.08
CA LYS A 102 13.91 -6.85 -4.04
C LYS A 102 13.88 -8.06 -3.11
N LYS A 103 12.96 -8.10 -2.14
CA LYS A 103 12.91 -9.10 -1.07
C LYS A 103 11.81 -10.14 -1.29
N GLN A 104 11.61 -10.63 -2.51
CA GLN A 104 10.82 -11.86 -2.68
C GLN A 104 11.58 -13.01 -2.02
N LYS A 105 11.27 -13.28 -0.74
CA LYS A 105 11.60 -14.57 -0.13
C LYS A 105 10.71 -15.59 -0.81
N HIS A 106 11.32 -16.60 -1.43
CA HIS A 106 10.62 -17.81 -1.84
C HIS A 106 9.93 -18.40 -0.60
N TYR A 107 8.62 -18.24 -0.48
CA TYR A 107 7.83 -19.08 0.40
C TYR A 107 7.61 -20.39 -0.33
N THR A 108 8.54 -21.33 -0.15
CA THR A 108 8.36 -22.72 -0.56
C THR A 108 7.23 -23.29 0.30
N GLN A 109 6.06 -23.56 -0.29
CA GLN A 109 5.04 -24.34 0.38
C GLN A 109 5.62 -25.74 0.61
N GLN A 110 5.95 -26.07 1.86
CA GLN A 110 6.18 -27.45 2.25
C GLN A 110 4.83 -28.15 2.22
N ARG A 111 4.64 -29.01 1.21
CA ARG A 111 3.52 -29.94 1.14
C ARG A 111 3.81 -31.04 2.16
N LEU A 112 2.91 -31.19 3.13
CA LEU A 112 2.82 -32.37 4.02
C LEU A 112 2.58 -33.63 3.19
#